data_AF-A0A354XZ62-F1
#
_entry.id   AF-A0A354XZ62-F1
#
_cell.length_a   1.000
_cell.length_b   1.000
_cell.length_c   1.000
_cell.angle_alpha   90.00
_cell.angle_beta   90.00
_cell.angle_gamma   90.00
#
_symmetry.space_group_name_H-M   'P 1'
#
loop_
_entity.id
_entity.type
_entity.pdbx_description
1 polymer ?
#
loop_
_entity_poly.entity_id
_entity_poly.type
_entity_poly.pdbx_seq_one_letter_code
_entity_poly.pdbx_strand_id
1 'polypeptide(L)'
;TGYSDSLGRGVSWIRPTYYMTHIVWGKDFDKDIRNAKHMVKRDFYFDNPESAYHGQRIDFSLYPPSAGRDPIRDTCQYIYPFFLKFYDPCNVLENPATSGNGASYKDIYAMRLAETYLFRAEAYIQTGQKEKALADINVIRNRAKATPATVDEVDIDYLLDERARELYQEECRFYVLRRTGKLVERVRK
;
A
#
# COMPACT_ATOMS: atom_id res chain seq x y z
N THR A 1 -24.32 -3.99 -15.33
CA THR A 1 -23.08 -3.23 -15.03
C THR A 1 -21.95 -3.87 -15.82
N GLY A 2 -21.87 -3.47 -17.09
CA GLY A 2 -20.98 -4.07 -18.07
C GLY A 2 -19.53 -3.65 -17.85
N TYR A 3 -18.63 -4.60 -18.08
CA TYR A 3 -17.20 -4.45 -18.35
C TYR A 3 -16.51 -3.25 -17.72
N SER A 4 -16.24 -3.35 -16.42
CA SER A 4 -15.22 -2.51 -15.79
C SER A 4 -13.86 -2.87 -16.39
N ASP A 5 -13.12 -1.89 -16.89
CA ASP A 5 -11.79 -2.06 -17.51
C ASP A 5 -10.75 -2.71 -16.57
N SER A 6 -11.09 -2.87 -15.29
CA SER A 6 -10.08 -3.10 -14.27
C SER A 6 -10.65 -3.77 -13.03
N LEU A 7 -10.97 -5.06 -13.14
CA LEU A 7 -11.01 -5.98 -12.00
C LEU A 7 -11.97 -5.62 -10.84
N GLY A 8 -12.77 -4.54 -10.94
CA GLY A 8 -13.58 -3.97 -9.87
C GLY A 8 -12.91 -2.82 -9.10
N ARG A 9 -13.60 -2.35 -8.06
CA ARG A 9 -13.11 -1.31 -7.14
C ARG A 9 -13.32 -1.74 -5.69
N GLY A 10 -12.52 -1.20 -4.77
CA GLY A 10 -12.71 -1.44 -3.34
C GLY A 10 -14.07 -0.93 -2.83
N VAL A 11 -14.62 -1.62 -1.83
CA VAL A 11 -15.78 -1.17 -1.05
C VAL A 11 -15.25 -0.56 0.24
N SER A 12 -15.49 0.72 0.48
CA SER A 12 -14.88 1.44 1.60
C SER A 12 -15.61 1.21 2.92
N TRP A 13 -15.08 0.30 3.71
CA TRP A 13 -15.19 0.36 5.17
C TRP A 13 -13.82 0.61 5.82
N ILE A 14 -12.75 0.36 5.07
CA ILE A 14 -11.35 0.50 5.47
C ILE A 14 -10.57 0.93 4.22
N ARG A 15 -9.68 1.92 4.35
CA ARG A 15 -8.77 2.35 3.28
C ARG A 15 -7.35 2.52 3.81
N PRO A 16 -6.32 2.42 2.95
CA PRO A 16 -4.96 2.79 3.34
C PRO A 16 -4.87 4.27 3.75
N THR A 17 -3.96 4.58 4.66
CA THR A 17 -3.66 5.96 5.04
C THR A 17 -2.97 6.71 3.89
N TYR A 18 -3.03 8.05 3.91
CA TYR A 18 -2.28 8.87 2.96
C TYR A 18 -0.77 8.65 3.10
N TYR A 19 -0.31 8.48 4.34
CA TYR A 19 1.06 8.07 4.65
C TYR A 19 1.51 6.84 3.85
N MET A 20 0.72 5.76 3.86
CA MET A 20 1.09 4.52 3.18
C MET A 20 1.02 4.63 1.66
N THR A 21 0.08 5.43 1.15
CA THR A 21 -0.16 5.52 -0.30
C THR A 21 0.73 6.55 -0.99
N HIS A 22 1.32 7.50 -0.26
CA HIS A 22 2.08 8.60 -0.83
C HIS A 22 3.38 8.89 -0.08
N ILE A 23 3.29 9.19 1.22
CA ILE A 23 4.41 9.77 1.97
C ILE A 23 5.57 8.77 2.15
N VAL A 24 5.26 7.53 2.53
CA VAL A 24 6.30 6.56 2.93
C VAL A 24 7.28 6.24 1.81
N TRP A 25 6.92 6.43 0.54
CA TRP A 25 7.79 6.09 -0.59
C TRP A 25 8.89 7.13 -0.83
N GLY A 26 8.67 8.39 -0.42
CA GLY A 26 9.65 9.47 -0.50
C GLY A 26 10.34 9.56 -1.87
N LYS A 27 11.68 9.61 -1.86
CA LYS A 27 12.52 9.68 -3.07
C LYS A 27 12.40 8.45 -4.00
N ASP A 28 11.87 7.34 -3.49
CA ASP A 28 11.70 6.10 -4.25
C ASP A 28 10.28 5.90 -4.77
N PHE A 29 9.42 6.93 -4.77
CA PHE A 29 8.03 6.81 -5.23
C PHE A 29 7.91 6.15 -6.61
N ASP A 30 8.73 6.56 -7.58
CA ASP A 30 8.71 6.00 -8.94
C ASP A 30 9.71 4.86 -9.16
N LYS A 31 10.48 4.48 -8.14
CA LYS A 31 11.60 3.53 -8.25
C LYS A 31 11.36 2.22 -7.51
N ASP A 32 10.75 2.27 -6.33
CA ASP A 32 10.44 1.09 -5.54
C ASP A 32 9.38 0.24 -6.25
N ILE A 33 9.74 -1.00 -6.61
CA ILE A 33 8.81 -1.88 -7.35
C ILE A 33 7.55 -2.19 -6.55
N ARG A 34 7.60 -2.12 -5.21
CA ARG A 34 6.44 -2.33 -4.33
C ARG A 34 5.39 -1.22 -4.52
N ASN A 35 5.80 -0.07 -5.03
CA ASN A 35 4.93 1.07 -5.33
C ASN A 35 4.53 1.19 -6.81
N ALA A 36 5.05 0.33 -7.67
CA ALA A 36 4.84 0.43 -9.11
C ALA A 36 3.34 0.45 -9.46
N LYS A 37 2.99 1.04 -10.61
CA LYS A 37 1.60 1.18 -11.08
C LYS A 37 0.82 -0.14 -11.14
N HIS A 38 1.52 -1.26 -11.39
CA HIS A 38 0.96 -2.61 -11.42
C HIS A 38 0.89 -3.31 -10.05
N MET A 39 1.39 -2.67 -8.99
CA MET A 39 1.30 -3.13 -7.59
C MET A 39 0.31 -2.30 -6.78
N VAL A 40 0.23 -1.00 -7.05
CA VAL A 40 -0.71 -0.08 -6.39
C VAL A 40 -1.51 0.67 -7.45
N LYS A 41 -2.80 0.36 -7.55
CA LYS A 41 -3.71 1.03 -8.47
C LYS A 41 -4.10 2.39 -7.90
N ARG A 42 -3.76 3.45 -8.63
CA ARG A 42 -4.06 4.86 -8.30
C ARG A 42 -4.90 5.55 -9.36
N ASP A 43 -4.68 5.19 -10.62
CA ASP A 43 -5.42 5.72 -11.75
C ASP A 43 -6.65 4.85 -12.01
N PHE A 44 -7.76 5.51 -12.33
CA PHE A 44 -9.05 4.92 -12.67
C PHE A 44 -9.56 5.55 -13.95
N TYR A 45 -10.34 4.83 -14.74
CA TYR A 45 -10.80 5.29 -16.05
C TYR A 45 -12.31 5.13 -16.16
N PHE A 46 -12.94 5.97 -16.99
CA PHE A 46 -14.35 5.80 -17.32
C PHE A 46 -14.55 4.64 -18.30
N ASP A 47 -15.44 3.73 -17.95
CA ASP A 47 -15.68 2.48 -18.67
C ASP A 47 -16.97 2.47 -19.51
N ASN A 48 -17.84 3.48 -19.38
CA ASN A 48 -19.07 3.57 -20.17
C ASN A 48 -18.78 3.98 -21.64
N PRO A 49 -18.99 3.09 -22.63
CA PRO A 49 -18.70 3.39 -24.05
C PRO A 49 -19.53 4.53 -24.63
N GLU A 50 -20.72 4.77 -24.09
CA GLU A 50 -21.63 5.84 -24.54
C GLU A 50 -21.22 7.22 -23.98
N SER A 51 -20.25 7.27 -23.07
CA SER A 51 -19.78 8.51 -22.46
C SER A 51 -18.72 9.19 -23.32
N ALA A 52 -18.79 10.51 -23.46
CA ALA A 52 -17.70 11.31 -24.03
C ALA A 52 -16.37 11.15 -23.27
N TYR A 53 -16.43 10.71 -22.01
CA TYR A 53 -15.28 10.46 -21.16
C TYR A 53 -14.73 9.03 -21.28
N HIS A 54 -15.31 8.15 -22.10
CA HIS A 54 -14.88 6.76 -22.22
C HIS A 54 -13.37 6.64 -22.46
N GLY A 55 -12.69 5.80 -21.68
CA GLY A 55 -11.25 5.59 -21.74
C GLY A 55 -10.40 6.74 -21.19
N GLN A 56 -11.01 7.86 -20.77
CA GLN A 56 -10.29 8.95 -20.11
C GLN A 56 -10.06 8.62 -18.64
N ARG A 57 -8.94 9.09 -18.10
CA ARG A 57 -8.65 8.97 -16.67
C ARG A 57 -9.67 9.81 -15.89
N ILE A 58 -10.21 9.23 -14.83
CA ILE A 58 -11.10 9.93 -13.90
C ILE A 58 -10.35 11.12 -13.30
N ASP A 59 -10.86 12.30 -13.59
CA ASP A 59 -10.44 13.55 -12.97
C ASP A 59 -11.48 13.96 -11.93
N PHE A 60 -11.08 14.01 -10.66
CA PHE A 60 -11.96 14.42 -9.58
C PHE A 60 -12.40 15.88 -9.69
N SER A 61 -11.69 16.72 -10.46
CA SER A 61 -12.10 18.10 -10.73
C SER A 61 -13.42 18.20 -11.50
N LEU A 62 -13.80 17.15 -12.23
CA LEU A 62 -15.05 17.06 -12.99
C LEU A 62 -16.28 16.79 -12.11
N TYR A 63 -16.09 16.51 -10.81
CA TYR A 63 -17.17 16.24 -9.88
C TYR A 63 -17.39 17.47 -8.99
N PRO A 64 -18.30 18.39 -9.39
CA PRO A 64 -18.58 19.56 -8.57
C PRO A 64 -19.14 19.11 -7.22
N PRO A 65 -18.79 19.79 -6.12
CA PRO A 65 -19.37 19.54 -4.81
C PRO A 65 -20.86 19.89 -4.86
N SER A 66 -21.68 18.91 -5.21
CA SER A 66 -23.13 19.02 -5.31
C SER A 66 -23.77 17.77 -4.72
N ALA A 67 -25.01 17.94 -4.22
CA ALA A 67 -25.72 17.08 -3.28
C ALA A 67 -25.32 15.58 -3.30
N GLY A 68 -24.41 15.20 -2.40
CA GLY A 68 -24.04 13.80 -2.12
C GLY A 68 -22.64 13.38 -2.57
N ARG A 69 -21.96 14.17 -3.41
CA ARG A 69 -20.57 13.97 -3.85
C ARG A 69 -19.68 15.01 -3.17
N ASP A 70 -18.72 14.54 -2.38
CA ASP A 70 -17.74 15.34 -1.65
C ASP A 70 -16.38 14.76 -1.98
N PRO A 71 -15.35 15.54 -2.37
CA PRO A 71 -14.01 15.04 -2.61
C PRO A 71 -13.49 14.11 -1.50
N ILE A 72 -13.83 14.38 -0.23
CA ILE A 72 -13.47 13.47 0.88
C ILE A 72 -14.22 12.15 0.74
N ARG A 73 -15.52 12.18 0.48
CA ARG A 73 -16.33 10.97 0.26
C ARG A 73 -15.91 10.22 -1.01
N ASP A 74 -15.56 10.89 -2.10
CA ASP A 74 -15.08 10.25 -3.33
C ASP A 74 -13.70 9.60 -3.12
N THR A 75 -12.77 10.31 -2.48
CA THR A 75 -11.41 9.82 -2.20
C THR A 75 -11.30 8.89 -0.99
N CYS A 76 -12.33 8.81 -0.15
CA CYS A 76 -12.37 7.89 0.99
C CYS A 76 -13.34 6.72 0.81
N GLN A 77 -14.41 6.90 0.02
CA GLN A 77 -15.50 5.94 -0.10
C GLN A 77 -15.53 5.19 -1.45
N TYR A 78 -15.19 5.89 -2.53
CA TYR A 78 -15.50 5.39 -3.88
C TYR A 78 -14.26 5.00 -4.68
N ILE A 79 -13.26 5.88 -4.70
CA ILE A 79 -12.08 5.74 -5.55
C ILE A 79 -10.86 6.18 -4.74
N TYR A 80 -10.04 5.22 -4.32
CA TYR A 80 -8.84 5.45 -3.54
C TYR A 80 -7.71 4.51 -3.96
N PRO A 81 -6.44 4.87 -3.75
CA PRO A 81 -5.33 3.97 -4.01
C PRO A 81 -5.43 2.67 -3.23
N PHE A 82 -5.27 1.53 -3.89
CA PHE A 82 -5.26 0.22 -3.23
C PHE A 82 -4.18 -0.71 -3.78
N PHE A 83 -3.74 -1.63 -2.91
CA PHE A 83 -2.66 -2.57 -3.19
C PHE A 83 -3.23 -3.83 -3.85
N LEU A 84 -2.72 -4.15 -5.04
CA LEU A 84 -3.14 -5.31 -5.81
C LEU A 84 -2.66 -6.64 -5.22
N LYS A 85 -1.65 -6.60 -4.34
CA LYS A 85 -1.15 -7.78 -3.61
C LYS A 85 -2.25 -8.56 -2.88
N PHE A 86 -3.23 -7.85 -2.32
CA PHE A 86 -4.35 -8.41 -1.56
C PHE A 86 -5.67 -8.30 -2.32
N TYR A 87 -5.62 -7.80 -3.55
CA TYR A 87 -6.77 -7.67 -4.40
C TYR A 87 -6.92 -8.94 -5.21
N ASP A 88 -8.04 -9.62 -5.05
CA ASP A 88 -8.27 -10.93 -5.67
C ASP A 88 -9.53 -10.98 -6.55
N PRO A 89 -9.54 -10.17 -7.61
CA PRO A 89 -10.59 -10.16 -8.59
C PRO A 89 -10.48 -11.41 -9.46
N CYS A 90 -11.62 -11.91 -9.95
CA CYS A 90 -11.72 -13.03 -10.91
C CYS A 90 -11.58 -14.45 -10.34
N ASN A 91 -11.67 -14.67 -9.03
CA ASN A 91 -11.68 -16.02 -8.44
C ASN A 91 -13.07 -16.61 -8.20
N VAL A 92 -14.15 -15.90 -8.53
CA VAL A 92 -15.51 -16.45 -8.52
C VAL A 92 -15.91 -16.81 -9.95
N LEU A 93 -15.50 -18.01 -10.39
CA LEU A 93 -15.68 -18.48 -11.77
C LEU A 93 -17.14 -18.76 -12.14
N GLU A 94 -17.91 -19.29 -11.19
CA GLU A 94 -19.32 -19.65 -11.40
C GLU A 94 -20.24 -18.43 -11.49
N ASN A 95 -19.81 -17.30 -10.90
CA ASN A 95 -20.52 -16.03 -10.99
C ASN A 95 -19.51 -14.89 -11.12
N PRO A 96 -18.99 -14.64 -12.34
CA PRO A 96 -18.00 -13.58 -12.55
C PRO A 96 -18.49 -12.19 -12.12
N ALA A 97 -19.80 -11.95 -12.09
CA ALA A 97 -20.38 -10.68 -11.64
C ALA A 97 -20.20 -10.43 -10.12
N THR A 98 -19.93 -11.45 -9.32
CA THR A 98 -19.62 -11.33 -7.88
C THR A 98 -18.12 -11.40 -7.59
N SER A 99 -17.28 -11.51 -8.62
CA SER A 99 -15.84 -11.39 -8.45
C SER A 99 -15.46 -10.03 -7.86
N GLY A 100 -14.63 -10.03 -6.81
CA GLY A 100 -14.26 -8.82 -6.08
C GLY A 100 -15.25 -8.39 -4.99
N ASN A 101 -16.20 -9.25 -4.59
CA ASN A 101 -17.14 -9.00 -3.47
C ASN A 101 -16.50 -9.12 -2.07
N GLY A 102 -15.24 -8.67 -1.92
CA GLY A 102 -14.53 -8.62 -0.64
C GLY A 102 -13.91 -9.92 -0.15
N ALA A 103 -14.12 -11.05 -0.83
CA ALA A 103 -13.41 -12.30 -0.56
C ALA A 103 -12.06 -12.33 -1.29
N SER A 104 -11.02 -12.82 -0.62
CA SER A 104 -9.71 -13.13 -1.20
C SER A 104 -9.41 -14.60 -0.98
N TYR A 105 -9.00 -15.27 -2.05
CA TYR A 105 -8.58 -16.67 -2.07
C TYR A 105 -7.06 -16.81 -2.23
N LYS A 106 -6.33 -15.70 -2.21
CA LYS A 106 -4.86 -15.70 -2.19
C LYS A 106 -4.34 -16.26 -0.88
N ASP A 107 -3.22 -16.97 -0.98
CA ASP A 107 -2.43 -17.37 0.18
C ASP A 107 -1.96 -16.14 0.97
N ILE A 108 -2.09 -16.21 2.29
CA ILE A 108 -1.63 -15.18 3.22
C ILE A 108 -0.35 -15.70 3.88
N TYR A 109 0.72 -14.90 3.80
CA TYR A 109 1.97 -15.24 4.47
C TYR A 109 1.78 -15.18 6.00
N ALA A 110 1.95 -16.32 6.67
CA ALA A 110 2.05 -16.36 8.13
C ALA A 110 3.40 -15.83 8.62
N MET A 111 4.47 -16.15 7.87
CA MET A 111 5.85 -15.68 8.11
C MET A 111 6.59 -15.64 6.78
N ARG A 112 7.58 -14.74 6.66
CA ARG A 112 8.51 -14.74 5.51
C ARG A 112 9.84 -14.08 5.84
N LEU A 113 10.87 -14.45 5.08
CA LEU A 113 12.26 -14.09 5.36
C LEU A 113 12.51 -12.57 5.53
N ALA A 114 11.81 -11.71 4.78
CA ALA A 114 12.01 -10.26 4.93
C ALA A 114 11.62 -9.75 6.32
N GLU A 115 10.60 -10.36 6.95
CA GLU A 115 10.24 -10.01 8.32
C GLU A 115 11.35 -10.39 9.30
N THR A 116 12.00 -11.54 9.09
CA THR A 116 13.16 -11.97 9.89
C THR A 116 14.33 -11.00 9.77
N TYR A 117 14.63 -10.51 8.56
CA TYR A 117 15.64 -9.44 8.37
C TYR A 117 15.25 -8.17 9.14
N LEU A 118 13.98 -7.75 9.12
CA LEU A 118 13.53 -6.55 9.81
C LEU A 118 13.56 -6.70 11.33
N PHE A 119 13.26 -7.88 11.87
CA PHE A 119 13.41 -8.14 13.32
C PHE A 119 14.88 -8.14 13.74
N ARG A 120 15.76 -8.74 12.93
CA ARG A 120 17.19 -8.75 13.23
C ARG A 120 17.80 -7.35 13.12
N ALA A 121 17.41 -6.56 12.11
CA ALA A 121 17.78 -5.15 11.99
C ALA A 121 17.33 -4.33 13.20
N GLU A 122 16.13 -4.60 13.72
CA GLU A 122 15.65 -3.95 14.94
C GLU A 122 16.54 -4.25 16.15
N ALA A 123 16.87 -5.52 16.37
CA ALA A 123 17.76 -5.92 17.46
C ALA A 123 19.15 -5.28 17.33
N TYR A 124 19.67 -5.14 16.10
CA TYR A 124 20.92 -4.45 15.84
C TYR A 124 20.84 -2.95 16.14
N ILE A 125 19.74 -2.27 15.79
CA ILE A 125 19.52 -0.86 16.17
C ILE A 125 19.54 -0.71 17.69
N GLN A 126 18.83 -1.58 18.42
CA GLN A 126 18.74 -1.52 19.88
C GLN A 126 20.08 -1.82 20.58
N THR A 127 20.96 -2.60 19.94
CA THR A 127 22.29 -2.94 20.46
C THR A 127 23.41 -2.05 19.91
N GLY A 128 23.07 -0.96 19.20
CA GLY A 128 24.04 0.00 18.67
C GLY A 128 24.85 -0.48 17.46
N GLN A 129 24.47 -1.60 16.83
CA GLN A 129 25.17 -2.22 15.70
C GLN A 129 24.58 -1.75 14.35
N LYS A 130 24.60 -0.45 14.07
CA LYS A 130 23.91 0.16 12.92
C LYS A 130 24.35 -0.41 11.57
N GLU A 131 25.62 -0.77 11.40
CA GLU A 131 26.16 -1.33 10.17
C GLU A 131 25.54 -2.69 9.84
N LYS A 132 25.25 -3.50 10.88
CA LYS A 132 24.57 -4.79 10.70
C LYS A 132 23.09 -4.61 10.39
N ALA A 133 22.43 -3.65 11.04
CA ALA A 133 21.06 -3.27 10.72
C ALA A 133 20.94 -2.77 9.27
N LEU A 134 21.89 -1.94 8.83
CA LEU A 134 21.99 -1.44 7.47
C LEU A 134 22.08 -2.58 6.45
N ALA A 135 22.93 -3.58 6.73
CA ALA A 135 23.08 -4.73 5.85
C ALA A 135 21.75 -5.47 5.66
N ASP A 136 21.01 -5.73 6.74
CA ASP A 136 19.70 -6.40 6.70
C ASP A 136 18.63 -5.59 5.97
N ILE A 137 18.56 -4.28 6.24
CA ILE A 137 17.64 -3.36 5.55
C ILE A 137 17.94 -3.32 4.04
N ASN A 138 19.22 -3.26 3.66
CA ASN A 138 19.60 -3.16 2.26
C ASN A 138 19.39 -4.46 1.48
N VAL A 139 19.33 -5.63 2.11
CA VAL A 139 18.85 -6.85 1.43
C VAL A 139 17.44 -6.64 0.88
N ILE A 140 16.55 -6.05 1.68
CA ILE A 140 15.15 -5.82 1.31
C ILE A 140 15.05 -4.72 0.25
N ARG A 141 15.75 -3.60 0.46
CA ARG A 141 15.72 -2.45 -0.45
C ARG A 141 16.28 -2.80 -1.82
N ASN A 142 17.39 -3.54 -1.88
CA ASN A 142 17.97 -4.01 -3.14
C ASN A 142 17.00 -4.92 -3.91
N ARG A 143 16.34 -5.87 -3.22
CA ARG A 143 15.32 -6.72 -3.85
C ARG A 143 14.16 -5.89 -4.40
N ALA A 144 13.74 -4.85 -3.69
CA ALA A 144 12.69 -3.93 -4.10
C ALA A 144 13.13 -2.92 -5.17
N LYS A 145 14.40 -2.96 -5.62
CA LYS A 145 15.03 -1.94 -6.48
C LYS A 145 14.95 -0.52 -5.93
N ALA A 146 14.68 -0.36 -4.64
CA ALA A 146 14.69 0.93 -3.95
C ALA A 146 16.13 1.42 -3.78
N THR A 147 16.31 2.73 -3.57
CA THR A 147 17.64 3.30 -3.30
C THR A 147 18.20 2.73 -2.00
N PRO A 148 19.40 2.12 -1.97
CA PRO A 148 19.98 1.62 -0.71
C PRO A 148 20.03 2.70 0.36
N ALA A 149 19.77 2.31 1.61
CA ALA A 149 19.94 3.16 2.76
C ALA A 149 21.42 3.46 3.01
N THR A 150 21.72 4.55 3.71
CA THR A 150 23.03 4.83 4.30
C THR A 150 23.02 4.56 5.81
N VAL A 151 24.19 4.40 6.43
CA VAL A 151 24.29 4.12 7.87
C VAL A 151 23.67 5.23 8.74
N ASP A 152 23.77 6.48 8.28
CA ASP A 152 23.25 7.65 8.99
C ASP A 152 21.72 7.69 8.98
N GLU A 153 21.09 7.13 7.95
CA GLU A 153 19.63 7.01 7.86
C GLU A 153 19.09 5.91 8.81
N VAL A 154 19.92 4.99 9.31
CA VAL A 154 19.45 3.84 10.08
C VAL A 154 19.14 4.22 11.53
N ASP A 155 17.84 4.28 11.81
CA ASP A 155 17.25 4.35 13.14
C ASP A 155 15.92 3.59 13.19
N ILE A 156 15.23 3.68 14.35
CA ILE A 156 13.95 3.00 14.55
C ILE A 156 12.86 3.54 13.62
N ASP A 157 12.88 4.82 13.27
CA ASP A 157 11.83 5.43 12.44
C ASP A 157 11.99 5.00 10.98
N TYR A 158 13.22 4.97 10.49
CA TYR A 158 13.56 4.40 9.19
C TYR A 158 13.15 2.93 9.09
N LEU A 159 13.47 2.13 10.11
CA LEU A 159 13.07 0.72 10.14
C LEU A 159 11.54 0.59 10.08
N LEU A 160 10.80 1.38 10.86
CA LEU A 160 9.33 1.32 10.87
C LEU A 160 8.71 1.78 9.53
N ASP A 161 9.39 2.66 8.78
CA ASP A 161 8.99 3.04 7.43
C ASP A 161 9.23 1.86 6.48
N GLU A 162 10.39 1.21 6.56
CA GLU A 162 10.72 0.05 5.74
C GLU A 162 9.79 -1.13 6.02
N ARG A 163 9.42 -1.36 7.29
CA ARG A 163 8.38 -2.33 7.69
C ARG A 163 7.03 -2.00 7.05
N ALA A 164 6.67 -0.71 6.96
CA ALA A 164 5.41 -0.31 6.32
C ALA A 164 5.40 -0.63 4.82
N ARG A 165 6.49 -0.32 4.11
CA ARG A 165 6.66 -0.60 2.68
C ARG A 165 6.65 -2.10 2.41
N GLU A 166 7.33 -2.86 3.26
CA GLU A 166 7.57 -4.27 3.06
C GLU A 166 6.39 -5.14 3.48
N LEU A 167 5.86 -4.93 4.69
CA LEU A 167 4.90 -5.82 5.37
C LEU A 167 3.48 -5.26 5.39
N TYR A 168 3.11 -4.40 4.43
CA TYR A 168 1.76 -3.86 4.35
C TYR A 168 0.73 -5.00 4.33
N GLN A 169 -0.23 -4.98 5.27
CA GLN A 169 -1.22 -6.05 5.55
C GLN A 169 -0.67 -7.44 5.95
N GLU A 170 0.63 -7.58 6.20
CA GLU A 170 1.23 -8.84 6.65
C GLU A 170 1.68 -8.78 8.11
N GLU A 171 2.00 -7.59 8.63
CA GLU A 171 2.34 -7.41 10.04
C GLU A 171 1.16 -6.86 10.84
N CYS A 172 1.05 -7.27 12.11
CA CYS A 172 0.23 -6.52 13.06
C CYS A 172 0.96 -5.24 13.48
N ARG A 173 0.88 -4.21 12.62
CA ARG A 173 1.56 -2.93 12.80
C ARG A 173 1.24 -2.27 14.14
N PHE A 174 0.03 -2.46 14.66
CA PHE A 174 -0.37 -1.94 15.96
C PHE A 174 0.53 -2.46 17.10
N TYR A 175 0.86 -3.75 17.11
CA TYR A 175 1.74 -4.33 18.13
C TYR A 175 3.17 -3.83 17.99
N VAL A 176 3.68 -3.75 16.76
CA VAL A 176 5.00 -3.19 16.46
C VAL A 176 5.11 -1.76 16.98
N LEU A 177 4.14 -0.91 16.66
CA LEU A 177 4.14 0.50 17.08
C LEU A 177 3.96 0.68 18.59
N ARG A 178 3.19 -0.19 19.26
CA ARG A 178 3.08 -0.16 20.73
C ARG A 178 4.36 -0.56 21.42
N ARG A 179 4.98 -1.68 21.02
CA ARG A 179 6.19 -2.18 21.68
C ARG A 179 7.41 -1.29 21.44
N THR A 180 7.45 -0.54 20.34
CA THR A 180 8.52 0.45 20.09
C THR A 180 8.22 1.83 20.69
N GLY A 181 7.07 2.04 21.33
CA GLY A 181 6.68 3.34 21.89
C GLY A 181 6.32 4.40 20.83
N LYS A 182 6.16 4.00 19.56
CA LYS A 182 5.96 4.92 18.42
C LYS A 182 4.51 5.08 17.98
N LEU A 183 3.55 4.41 18.63
CA LEU A 183 2.14 4.41 18.22
C LEU A 183 1.56 5.82 17.98
N VAL A 184 1.59 6.69 18.98
CA VAL A 184 0.96 8.02 18.89
C VAL A 184 1.60 8.88 17.81
N GLU A 185 2.93 8.85 17.69
CA GLU A 185 3.66 9.59 16.66
C GLU A 185 3.27 9.12 15.26
N ARG A 186 3.17 7.79 15.05
CA ARG A 186 3.04 7.20 13.72
C ARG A 186 1.61 7.17 13.20
N VAL A 187 0.60 7.19 14.07
CA VAL A 187 -0.81 7.31 13.64
C VAL A 187 -1.21 8.73 13.27
N ARG A 188 -0.38 9.73 13.61
CA ARG A 188 -0.61 11.15 13.27
C ARG A 188 0.08 11.58 11.97
N LYS A 189 0.86 10.70 11.34
CA LYS A 189 1.54 10.93 10.05
C LYS A 189 0.61 10.71 8.86
#